data_AF-A0A923IZ99-F1
#
_entry.id   AF-A0A923IZ99-F1
#
_cell.length_a   1.000
_cell.length_b   1.000
_cell.length_c   1.000
_cell.angle_alpha   90.00
_cell.angle_beta   90.00
_cell.angle_gamma   90.00
#
_symmetry.space_group_name_H-M   'P 1'
#
loop_
_entity.id
_entity.type
_entity.pdbx_description
1 polymer ?
#
loop_
_entity_poly.entity_id
_entity_poly.type
_entity_poly.pdbx_seq_one_letter_code
_entity_poly.pdbx_strand_id
1 'polypeptide(L)'
;MSRKFSALFAAAGLAIAACLAGCAHEPTAADKTPEGVEVAVRETYDMVRNGPVLKETWEKYCADYITEASRSLVTICEHPYDDSGAARDEIIRISNIQIVDDHASVDVDVQQHLYPGHFQTWHEEFEWEEGRWKRVATGQY
;
A
#
# COMPACT_ATOMS: atom_id res chain seq x y z
N MET A 1 47.43 -45.12 -8.06
CA MET A 1 46.91 -43.78 -7.69
C MET A 1 45.49 -43.95 -7.19
N SER A 2 45.22 -43.64 -5.92
CA SER A 2 43.90 -43.76 -5.29
C SER A 2 43.73 -42.61 -4.30
N ARG A 3 42.65 -41.83 -4.43
CA ARG A 3 41.70 -41.46 -3.37
C ARG A 3 40.64 -40.50 -3.93
N LYS A 4 39.38 -40.80 -3.57
CA LYS A 4 38.16 -40.01 -3.75
C LYS A 4 38.05 -38.91 -2.68
N PHE A 5 37.40 -37.79 -3.00
CA PHE A 5 36.63 -36.88 -2.11
C PHE A 5 35.56 -36.23 -3.03
N SER A 6 34.26 -36.54 -2.93
CA SER A 6 33.24 -36.12 -1.95
C SER A 6 32.89 -34.62 -1.98
N ALA A 7 31.72 -34.35 -2.58
CA ALA A 7 30.64 -33.39 -2.31
C ALA A 7 30.87 -32.10 -1.48
N LEU A 8 30.21 -31.00 -1.87
CA LEU A 8 29.33 -30.13 -1.04
C LEU A 8 28.77 -28.99 -1.92
N PHE A 9 27.47 -28.99 -2.22
CA PHE A 9 26.43 -28.12 -1.62
C PHE A 9 26.44 -26.64 -2.05
N ALA A 10 25.47 -26.28 -2.89
CA ALA A 10 24.66 -25.06 -2.76
C ALA A 10 23.22 -25.52 -3.11
N ALA A 11 22.32 -25.82 -2.16
CA ALA A 11 21.58 -24.89 -1.30
C ALA A 11 21.12 -23.63 -2.06
N ALA A 12 19.88 -23.19 -2.05
CA ALA A 12 18.59 -23.73 -1.62
C ALA A 12 17.59 -22.78 -2.29
N GLY A 13 16.73 -23.29 -3.17
CA GLY A 13 15.65 -22.52 -3.80
C GLY A 13 14.32 -23.12 -3.40
N LEU A 14 14.03 -23.21 -2.10
CA LEU A 14 12.73 -23.67 -1.62
C LEU A 14 11.87 -22.46 -1.21
N ALA A 15 10.85 -22.23 -2.03
CA ALA A 15 9.47 -21.88 -1.70
C ALA A 15 9.19 -20.79 -0.65
N ILE A 16 8.44 -19.76 -1.07
CA ILE A 16 7.20 -19.37 -0.36
C ILE A 16 6.11 -19.11 -1.40
N ALA A 17 5.23 -20.10 -1.57
CA ALA A 17 3.84 -19.90 -1.95
C ALA A 17 3.00 -20.31 -0.73
N ALA A 18 2.60 -19.33 0.08
CA ALA A 18 1.67 -19.40 1.22
C ALA A 18 1.61 -17.96 1.80
N CYS A 19 0.49 -17.29 2.06
CA CYS A 19 -0.86 -17.71 2.43
C CYS A 19 -1.90 -16.76 1.84
N LEU A 20 -2.99 -17.31 1.30
CA LEU A 20 -4.27 -16.60 1.22
C LEU A 20 -4.96 -16.75 2.60
N ALA A 21 -5.35 -15.61 3.17
CA ALA A 21 -6.05 -15.38 4.45
C ALA A 21 -5.19 -15.25 5.73
N GLY A 22 -4.96 -14.00 6.15
CA GLY A 22 -5.19 -13.60 7.55
C GLY A 22 -4.01 -13.45 8.50
N CYS A 23 -2.76 -13.46 8.05
CA CYS A 23 -1.66 -12.90 8.84
C CYS A 23 -1.50 -11.44 8.45
N ALA A 24 -1.59 -10.51 9.41
CA ALA A 24 -1.12 -9.14 9.19
C ALA A 24 0.38 -9.25 8.85
N HIS A 25 0.69 -9.15 7.56
CA HIS A 25 2.06 -9.18 7.06
C HIS A 25 2.66 -7.81 7.32
N GLU A 26 3.73 -7.75 8.10
CA GLU A 26 4.48 -6.51 8.26
C GLU A 26 5.34 -6.31 7.00
N PRO A 27 5.18 -5.20 6.26
CA PRO A 27 5.95 -4.97 5.05
C PRO A 27 7.46 -4.99 5.29
N THR A 28 8.19 -5.52 4.33
CA THR A 28 9.65 -5.68 4.32
C THR A 28 10.22 -5.33 2.95
N ALA A 29 11.53 -5.15 2.82
CA ALA A 29 12.15 -4.86 1.52
C ALA A 29 11.85 -5.90 0.41
N ALA A 30 11.43 -7.12 0.77
CA ALA A 30 10.98 -8.13 -0.19
C ALA A 30 9.64 -7.78 -0.86
N ASP A 31 8.87 -6.85 -0.29
CA ASP A 31 7.57 -6.39 -0.79
C ASP A 31 7.70 -5.20 -1.76
N LYS A 32 8.91 -4.88 -2.23
CA LYS A 32 9.16 -3.96 -3.35
C LYS A 32 8.77 -4.60 -4.70
N THR A 33 7.53 -5.09 -4.79
CA THR A 33 6.97 -5.76 -5.96
C THR A 33 5.61 -5.16 -6.30
N PRO A 34 5.08 -5.42 -7.51
CA PRO A 34 3.73 -4.98 -7.87
C PRO A 34 2.66 -5.45 -6.88
N GLU A 35 2.74 -6.69 -6.39
CA GLU A 35 1.82 -7.23 -5.39
C GLU A 35 1.90 -6.47 -4.06
N GLY A 36 3.11 -6.04 -3.65
CA GLY A 36 3.28 -5.18 -2.49
C GLY A 36 2.64 -3.79 -2.65
N VAL A 37 2.67 -3.23 -3.86
CA VAL A 37 1.95 -1.98 -4.19
C VAL A 37 0.44 -2.19 -4.15
N GLU A 38 -0.08 -3.31 -4.69
CA GLU A 38 -1.51 -3.65 -4.59
C GLU A 38 -1.98 -3.74 -3.14
N VAL A 39 -1.18 -4.37 -2.27
CA VAL A 39 -1.46 -4.45 -0.83
C VAL A 39 -1.49 -3.05 -0.23
N ALA A 40 -0.49 -2.21 -0.50
CA ALA A 40 -0.41 -0.86 0.04
C ALA A 40 -1.60 0.02 -0.38
N VAL A 41 -2.06 -0.07 -1.64
CA VAL A 41 -3.28 0.60 -2.12
C VAL A 41 -4.48 0.15 -1.30
N ARG A 42 -4.69 -1.16 -1.14
CA ARG A 42 -5.85 -1.69 -0.41
C ARG A 42 -5.84 -1.29 1.05
N GLU A 43 -4.70 -1.40 1.74
CA GLU A 43 -4.58 -0.99 3.14
C GLU A 43 -4.84 0.53 3.33
N THR A 44 -4.33 1.35 2.41
CA THR A 44 -4.55 2.81 2.41
C THR A 44 -6.04 3.14 2.33
N TYR A 45 -6.78 2.48 1.43
CA TYR A 45 -8.22 2.69 1.28
C TYR A 45 -8.99 2.09 2.45
N ASP A 46 -8.64 0.90 2.90
CA ASP A 46 -9.36 0.22 3.97
C ASP A 46 -9.31 0.99 5.28
N MET A 47 -8.21 1.71 5.52
CA MET A 47 -8.03 2.53 6.72
C MET A 47 -8.96 3.75 6.76
N VAL A 48 -9.28 4.36 5.61
CA VAL A 48 -9.93 5.70 5.60
C VAL A 48 -11.13 5.85 4.67
N ARG A 49 -11.47 4.83 3.88
CA ARG A 49 -12.57 4.86 2.89
C ARG A 49 -13.71 3.88 3.16
N ASN A 50 -13.76 3.30 4.36
CA ASN A 50 -14.75 2.28 4.72
C ASN A 50 -15.77 2.72 5.79
N GLY A 51 -16.05 4.03 5.91
CA GLY A 51 -17.03 4.58 6.85
C GLY A 51 -16.39 5.47 7.89
N PRO A 52 -16.97 5.60 9.10
CA PRO A 52 -16.47 6.53 10.11
C PRO A 52 -15.02 6.25 10.50
N VAL A 53 -14.20 7.30 10.58
CA VAL A 53 -12.77 7.24 10.90
C VAL A 53 -12.50 8.11 12.12
N LEU A 54 -11.98 7.51 13.19
CA LEU A 54 -11.61 8.26 14.39
C LEU A 54 -10.32 9.06 14.17
N LYS A 55 -10.15 10.14 14.93
CA LYS A 55 -8.93 10.96 14.94
C LYS A 55 -7.65 10.13 15.03
N GLU A 56 -7.60 9.14 15.91
CA GLU A 56 -6.42 8.28 16.11
C GLU A 56 -6.13 7.40 14.88
N THR A 57 -7.16 7.07 14.10
CA THR A 57 -6.99 6.32 12.85
C THR A 57 -6.39 7.22 11.77
N TRP A 58 -6.76 8.49 11.73
CA TRP A 58 -6.11 9.47 10.85
C TRP A 58 -4.64 9.72 11.21
N GLU A 59 -4.33 9.82 12.51
CA GLU A 59 -2.94 9.95 12.97
C GLU A 59 -2.11 8.76 12.51
N LYS A 60 -2.64 7.55 12.67
CA LYS A 60 -2.01 6.33 12.16
C LYS A 60 -1.89 6.33 10.64
N TYR A 61 -2.95 6.68 9.91
CA TYR A 61 -2.94 6.78 8.45
C TYR A 61 -1.81 7.69 7.95
N CYS A 62 -1.71 8.88 8.53
CA CYS A 62 -0.70 9.86 8.13
C CYS A 62 0.73 9.40 8.47
N ALA A 63 0.93 8.73 9.62
CA ALA A 63 2.24 8.18 9.98
C ALA A 63 2.65 7.01 9.08
N ASP A 64 1.72 6.08 8.86
CA ASP A 64 2.03 4.77 8.31
C ASP A 64 1.88 4.71 6.79
N TYR A 65 0.98 5.49 6.19
CA TYR A 65 0.57 5.35 4.78
C TYR A 65 0.84 6.57 3.91
N ILE A 66 1.16 7.74 4.50
CA ILE A 66 1.53 8.95 3.75
C ILE A 66 3.03 9.19 3.89
N THR A 67 3.69 9.50 2.78
CA THR A 67 5.13 9.82 2.78
C THR A 67 5.43 11.03 3.65
N GLU A 68 6.56 11.05 4.35
CA GLU A 68 6.92 12.16 5.24
C GLU A 68 6.89 13.51 4.50
N ALA A 69 7.41 13.52 3.27
CA ALA A 69 7.49 14.71 2.42
C ALA A 69 6.11 15.26 2.00
N SER A 70 5.06 14.43 1.98
CA SER A 70 3.73 14.83 1.50
C SER A 70 2.70 15.05 2.62
N ARG A 71 3.01 14.72 3.88
CA ARG A 71 2.07 14.85 5.02
C ARG A 71 1.50 16.27 5.19
N SER A 72 2.32 17.31 5.01
CA SER A 72 1.87 18.71 5.11
C SER A 72 0.94 19.14 3.97
N LEU A 73 0.84 18.35 2.89
CA LEU A 73 -0.07 18.61 1.79
C LEU A 73 -1.48 18.05 2.04
N VAL A 74 -1.67 17.28 3.13
CA VAL A 74 -2.93 16.63 3.46
C VAL A 74 -3.49 17.27 4.73
N THR A 75 -4.60 18.01 4.65
CA THR A 75 -5.09 18.81 5.79
C THR A 75 -5.46 17.95 6.99
N ILE A 76 -5.98 16.73 6.77
CA ILE A 76 -6.30 15.80 7.87
C ILE A 76 -5.06 15.35 8.65
N CYS A 77 -3.85 15.39 8.05
CA CYS A 77 -2.62 15.04 8.73
C CYS A 77 -2.10 16.17 9.64
N GLU A 78 -2.41 17.43 9.33
CA GLU A 78 -2.09 18.56 10.21
C GLU A 78 -3.13 18.73 11.33
N HIS A 79 -4.39 18.41 11.04
CA HIS A 79 -5.52 18.63 11.93
C HIS A 79 -6.46 17.41 11.97
N PRO A 80 -6.04 16.26 12.53
CA PRO A 80 -6.86 15.06 12.57
C PRO A 80 -8.11 15.26 13.45
N TYR A 81 -9.25 14.78 12.98
CA TYR A 81 -10.56 14.88 13.64
C TYR A 81 -11.38 13.60 13.41
N ASP A 82 -12.44 13.40 14.20
CA ASP A 82 -13.39 12.31 13.98
C ASP A 82 -14.23 12.58 12.73
N ASP A 83 -14.02 11.79 11.69
CA ASP A 83 -14.79 11.85 10.44
C ASP A 83 -16.00 10.91 10.53
N SER A 84 -17.19 11.46 10.29
CA SER A 84 -18.44 10.70 10.19
C SER A 84 -18.46 9.67 9.05
N GLY A 85 -17.49 9.70 8.13
CA GLY A 85 -17.29 8.65 7.14
C GLY A 85 -18.17 8.80 5.92
N ALA A 86 -18.30 10.04 5.43
CA ALA A 86 -19.08 10.31 4.23
C ALA A 86 -18.47 9.59 3.01
N ALA A 87 -17.14 9.64 2.85
CA ALA A 87 -16.45 8.99 1.73
C ALA A 87 -16.48 7.47 1.87
N ARG A 88 -16.98 6.80 0.83
CA ARG A 88 -16.91 5.35 0.67
C ARG A 88 -16.53 5.06 -0.76
N ASP A 89 -15.32 4.55 -0.95
CA ASP A 89 -14.78 4.26 -2.28
C ASP A 89 -14.54 2.75 -2.36
N GLU A 90 -15.10 2.10 -3.37
CA GLU A 90 -14.89 0.69 -3.64
C GLU A 90 -13.84 0.54 -4.74
N ILE A 91 -12.74 -0.14 -4.45
CA ILE A 91 -11.72 -0.47 -5.45
C ILE A 91 -12.30 -1.55 -6.37
N ILE A 92 -12.51 -1.19 -7.63
CA ILE A 92 -12.97 -2.10 -8.69
C ILE A 92 -11.78 -2.84 -9.29
N ARG A 93 -10.68 -2.12 -9.54
CA ARG A 93 -9.47 -2.66 -10.18
C ARG A 93 -8.23 -1.88 -9.79
N ILE A 94 -7.13 -2.59 -9.61
CA ILE A 94 -5.78 -2.02 -9.51
C ILE A 94 -5.03 -2.50 -10.75
N SER A 95 -4.36 -1.59 -11.47
CA SER A 95 -3.69 -1.94 -12.72
C SER A 95 -2.53 -1.01 -13.07
N ASN A 96 -1.81 -1.35 -14.15
CA ASN A 96 -0.74 -0.53 -14.70
C ASN A 96 0.37 -0.17 -13.68
N ILE A 97 0.65 -1.07 -12.74
CA ILE A 97 1.71 -0.86 -11.74
C ILE A 97 3.07 -0.81 -12.42
N GLN A 98 3.82 0.26 -12.17
CA GLN A 98 5.20 0.41 -12.62
C GLN A 98 6.08 0.79 -11.43
N ILE A 99 7.19 0.09 -11.26
CA ILE A 99 8.16 0.33 -10.18
C ILE A 99 9.50 0.72 -10.78
N VAL A 100 10.05 1.82 -10.30
CA VAL A 100 11.41 2.28 -10.61
C VAL A 100 12.09 2.61 -9.29
N ASP A 101 13.06 1.78 -8.91
CA ASP A 101 13.77 1.85 -7.64
C ASP A 101 12.80 1.90 -6.43
N ASP A 102 12.78 3.03 -5.72
CA ASP A 102 11.97 3.26 -4.52
C ASP A 102 10.68 4.03 -4.82
N HIS A 103 10.25 4.08 -6.08
CA HIS A 103 9.05 4.75 -6.53
C HIS A 103 8.14 3.80 -7.32
N ALA A 104 6.82 3.93 -7.13
CA ALA A 104 5.82 3.17 -7.86
C ALA A 104 4.65 4.06 -8.30
N SER A 105 4.16 3.84 -9.52
CA SER A 105 2.92 4.42 -10.05
C SER A 105 1.88 3.34 -10.26
N VAL A 106 0.60 3.66 -10.07
CA VAL A 106 -0.51 2.71 -10.19
C VAL A 106 -1.83 3.40 -10.59
N ASP A 107 -2.63 2.70 -11.39
CA ASP A 107 -4.00 3.11 -11.71
C ASP A 107 -4.99 2.38 -10.81
N VAL A 108 -5.81 3.13 -10.07
CA VAL A 108 -6.86 2.61 -9.20
C VAL A 108 -8.22 3.03 -9.75
N ASP A 109 -8.98 2.06 -10.24
CA ASP A 109 -10.36 2.28 -10.64
C ASP A 109 -11.27 2.17 -9.41
N VAL A 110 -11.99 3.23 -9.11
CA VAL A 110 -12.84 3.34 -7.92
C VAL A 110 -14.29 3.63 -8.29
N GLN A 111 -15.21 3.03 -7.54
CA GLN A 111 -16.61 3.43 -7.52
C GLN A 111 -16.88 4.25 -6.27
N GLN A 112 -17.39 5.48 -6.45
CA GLN A 112 -17.72 6.35 -5.32
C GLN A 112 -19.14 6.06 -4.84
N HIS A 113 -19.30 5.63 -3.59
CA HIS A 113 -20.61 5.25 -3.06
C HIS A 113 -21.52 6.45 -2.81
N LEU A 114 -20.95 7.61 -2.48
CA LEU A 114 -21.71 8.86 -2.33
C LEU A 114 -22.37 9.33 -3.62
N TYR A 115 -21.84 8.89 -4.77
CA TYR A 115 -22.30 9.29 -6.09
C TYR A 115 -22.56 8.04 -6.94
N PRO A 116 -23.74 7.39 -6.79
CA PRO A 116 -24.05 6.16 -7.51
C PRO A 116 -23.84 6.30 -9.02
N GLY A 117 -23.07 5.37 -9.61
CA GLY A 117 -22.74 5.39 -11.04
C GLY A 117 -21.53 6.25 -11.42
N HIS A 118 -20.87 6.90 -10.44
CA HIS A 118 -19.62 7.62 -10.67
C HIS A 118 -18.43 6.67 -10.49
N PHE A 119 -17.75 6.43 -11.61
CA PHE A 119 -16.52 5.67 -11.69
C PHE A 119 -15.39 6.63 -12.05
N GLN A 120 -14.26 6.50 -11.36
CA GLN A 120 -13.06 7.27 -11.67
C GLN A 120 -11.85 6.34 -11.70
N THR A 121 -10.87 6.69 -12.51
CA THR A 121 -9.53 6.13 -12.44
C THR A 121 -8.64 7.18 -11.78
N TRP A 122 -8.02 6.83 -10.65
CA TRP A 122 -7.02 7.67 -10.00
C TRP A 122 -5.63 7.15 -10.32
N HIS A 123 -4.76 8.06 -10.72
CA HIS A 123 -3.34 7.80 -10.85
C HIS A 123 -2.69 8.10 -9.51
N GLU A 124 -2.22 7.06 -8.83
CA GLU A 124 -1.59 7.17 -7.52
C GLU A 124 -0.10 6.86 -7.60
N GLU A 125 0.66 7.55 -6.78
CA GLU A 125 2.11 7.42 -6.68
C GLU A 125 2.47 6.97 -5.26
N PHE A 126 3.48 6.12 -5.15
CA PHE A 126 3.97 5.56 -3.90
C PHE A 126 5.50 5.63 -3.83
N GLU A 127 6.03 5.86 -2.65
CA GLU A 127 7.47 5.78 -2.37
C GLU A 127 7.74 4.75 -1.26
N TRP A 128 8.89 4.09 -1.34
CA TRP A 128 9.32 3.14 -0.32
C TRP A 128 10.01 3.87 0.84
N GLU A 129 9.29 4.05 1.94
CA GLU A 129 9.78 4.71 3.15
C GLU A 129 9.58 3.83 4.37
N GLU A 130 10.59 3.79 5.25
CA GLU A 130 10.50 3.09 6.54
C GLU A 130 10.09 1.62 6.44
N GLY A 131 10.44 0.96 5.33
CA GLY A 131 10.16 -0.47 5.14
C GLY A 131 8.79 -0.77 4.52
N ARG A 132 8.07 0.21 3.97
CA ARG A 132 6.80 -0.01 3.26
C ARG A 132 6.57 0.97 2.11
N TRP A 133 5.68 0.62 1.19
CA TRP A 133 5.12 1.57 0.23
C TRP A 133 4.19 2.54 0.96
N LYS A 134 4.47 3.84 0.84
CA LYS A 134 3.63 4.93 1.34
C LYS A 134 3.17 5.79 0.18
N ARG A 135 1.92 6.24 0.22
CA ARG A 135 1.30 7.07 -0.82
C ARG A 135 1.92 8.46 -0.81
N VAL A 136 2.28 8.93 -1.99
CA VAL A 136 2.66 10.33 -2.25
C VAL A 136 1.38 11.13 -2.44
N ALA A 137 1.06 12.02 -1.50
CA ALA A 137 -0.10 12.89 -1.64
C ALA A 137 0.19 14.06 -2.59
N THR A 138 -0.61 14.21 -3.65
CA THR A 138 -0.42 15.24 -4.68
C THR A 138 -1.37 16.45 -4.57
N GLY A 139 -2.10 16.61 -3.46
CA GLY A 139 -2.97 17.76 -3.20
C GLY A 139 -3.97 17.54 -2.06
N GLN A 140 -4.49 18.63 -1.51
CA GLN A 140 -5.27 18.70 -0.26
C GLN A 140 -6.54 17.85 -0.28
N TYR A 141 -6.58 16.83 0.59
CA TYR A 141 -7.82 16.47 1.29
C TYR A 141 -8.07 17.48 2.40
#